data_AF-A0A131XHI1-F1
#
_entry.id   AF-A0A131XHI1-F1
#
_cell.length_a   1.000
_cell.length_b   1.000
_cell.length_c   1.000
_cell.angle_alpha   90.00
_cell.angle_beta   90.00
_cell.angle_gamma   90.00
#
_symmetry.space_group_name_H-M   'P 1'
#
loop_
_entity.id
_entity.type
_entity.pdbx_description
1 polymer ?
#
loop_
_entity_poly.entity_id
_entity_poly.type
_entity_poly.pdbx_seq_one_letter_code
_entity_poly.pdbx_strand_id
1 'polypeptide(L)'
;GQVQPHAFFAGLVIILAMVLVMMKGPKEIGVQVAVTAMSVMAAVAARQCCYLLCELHRLPVKSMSGVLKAVIGCCKLPRTTWLGLLTCLILSFLTVCEDPSELWSTLRRQSHVHLLVAFVTILCIWRRKQFGWTLATTTNGPTPGEGLAYSVFFTYYRPQSLTLRERMTQYEQDNDVILAVKKMIVLMPRSCYIEPELGVGGDEDIEVANHMEELKISRAGTRERKYVNTVYKIINGDSSPYYCVAEGASPLLTLNDMRECGELTLEQQREQMRKFCDKLRDLVNGNAACRSRILLVEYDDMSEDGRAVPVSSILRDTIKKELRLT
;
A
#
# COMPACT_ATOMS: atom_id res chain seq x y z
N GLY A 1 -9.25 24.41 13.74
CA GLY A 1 -10.28 23.39 13.96
C GLY A 1 -10.86 23.00 12.62
N GLN A 2 -10.67 21.74 12.21
CA GLN A 2 -11.30 21.21 11.00
C GLN A 2 -12.81 21.19 11.22
N VAL A 3 -13.54 22.10 10.57
CA VAL A 3 -15.00 22.02 10.49
C VAL A 3 -15.30 20.69 9.80
N GLN A 4 -15.87 19.75 10.54
CA GLN A 4 -16.30 18.47 9.98
C GLN A 4 -17.28 18.77 8.85
N PRO A 5 -16.99 18.39 7.59
CA PRO A 5 -17.84 18.71 6.44
C PRO A 5 -19.28 18.17 6.61
N HIS A 6 -19.47 17.19 7.49
CA HIS A 6 -20.76 16.62 7.85
C HIS A 6 -21.71 17.60 8.56
N ALA A 7 -21.22 18.49 9.45
CA ALA A 7 -22.09 19.39 10.22
C ALA A 7 -22.62 20.54 9.36
N PHE A 8 -21.77 21.12 8.51
CA PHE A 8 -22.16 22.14 7.54
C PHE A 8 -23.14 21.59 6.50
N PHE A 9 -22.91 20.37 6.01
CA PHE A 9 -23.80 19.69 5.07
C PHE A 9 -25.16 19.35 5.70
N ALA A 10 -25.18 18.91 6.96
CA ALA A 10 -26.43 18.67 7.70
C ALA A 10 -27.24 19.95 7.90
N GLY A 11 -26.58 21.06 8.25
CA GLY A 11 -27.24 22.37 8.39
C GLY A 11 -27.86 22.85 7.06
N LEU A 12 -27.15 22.70 5.95
CA LEU A 12 -27.63 23.06 4.62
C LEU A 12 -28.86 22.22 4.21
N VAL A 13 -28.83 20.91 4.47
CA VAL A 13 -29.95 19.99 4.18
C VAL A 13 -31.20 20.36 4.99
N ILE A 14 -31.04 20.74 6.25
CA ILE A 14 -32.15 21.16 7.12
C ILE A 14 -32.79 22.46 6.61
N ILE A 15 -31.98 23.44 6.19
CA ILE A 15 -32.47 24.71 5.64
C ILE A 15 -33.23 24.47 4.33
N LEU A 16 -32.69 23.65 3.44
CA LEU A 16 -33.36 23.26 2.19
C LEU A 16 -34.67 22.50 2.44
N ALA A 17 -34.69 21.60 3.42
CA ALA A 17 -35.90 20.88 3.80
C ALA A 17 -36.99 21.84 4.34
N MET A 18 -36.61 22.81 5.18
CA MET A 18 -37.53 23.83 5.67
C MET A 18 -38.09 24.71 4.54
N VAL A 19 -37.25 25.16 3.60
CA VAL A 19 -37.68 25.96 2.44
C VAL A 19 -38.65 25.16 1.55
N LEU A 20 -38.39 23.88 1.33
CA LEU A 20 -39.27 23.00 0.54
C LEU A 20 -40.64 22.82 1.20
N VAL A 21 -40.68 22.61 2.53
CA VAL A 21 -41.92 22.51 3.31
C VAL A 21 -42.76 23.78 3.26
N MET A 22 -42.12 24.95 3.17
CA MET A 22 -42.81 26.24 3.07
C MET A 22 -43.38 26.53 1.67
N MET A 23 -42.83 25.93 0.61
CA MET A 23 -43.19 26.23 -0.78
C MET A 23 -44.21 25.27 -1.41
N LYS A 24 -44.46 24.11 -0.82
CA LYS A 24 -45.33 23.07 -1.40
C LYS A 24 -46.19 22.38 -0.35
N GLY A 25 -47.33 21.85 -0.75
CA GLY A 25 -48.16 21.04 0.12
C GLY A 25 -47.42 19.77 0.56
N PRO A 26 -47.61 19.28 1.81
CA PRO A 26 -46.87 18.14 2.36
C PRO A 26 -47.02 16.85 1.52
N LYS A 27 -48.17 16.69 0.85
CA LYS A 27 -48.41 15.58 -0.10
C LYS A 27 -47.53 15.68 -1.36
N GLU A 28 -47.43 16.85 -1.98
CA GLU A 28 -46.62 17.05 -3.19
C GLU A 28 -45.12 16.89 -2.91
N ILE A 29 -44.66 17.31 -1.73
CA ILE A 29 -43.27 17.15 -1.29
C ILE A 29 -42.94 15.66 -1.11
N GLY A 30 -43.83 14.92 -0.44
CA GLY A 30 -43.65 13.47 -0.22
C GLY A 30 -43.48 12.71 -1.54
N VAL A 31 -44.36 12.96 -2.52
CA VAL A 31 -44.30 12.32 -3.84
C VAL A 31 -43.03 12.72 -4.59
N GLN A 32 -42.64 14.00 -4.58
CA GLN A 32 -41.44 14.46 -5.28
C GLN A 32 -40.14 13.89 -4.68
N VAL A 33 -40.06 13.79 -3.35
CA VAL A 33 -38.91 13.17 -2.66
C VAL A 33 -38.84 11.68 -2.98
N ALA A 34 -39.97 10.97 -2.96
CA ALA A 34 -40.04 9.55 -3.32
C ALA A 34 -39.58 9.29 -4.76
N VAL A 35 -40.09 10.04 -5.75
CA VAL A 35 -39.71 9.88 -7.16
C VAL A 35 -38.23 10.22 -7.38
N THR A 36 -37.71 11.25 -6.70
CA THR A 36 -36.29 11.62 -6.78
C THR A 36 -35.40 10.53 -6.19
N ALA A 37 -35.77 9.98 -5.03
CA ALA A 37 -35.05 8.88 -4.40
C ALA A 37 -35.05 7.61 -5.26
N MET A 38 -36.20 7.25 -5.86
CA MET A 38 -36.29 6.13 -6.80
C MET A 38 -35.42 6.33 -8.04
N SER A 39 -35.34 7.56 -8.55
CA SER A 39 -34.48 7.90 -9.70
C SER A 39 -32.99 7.74 -9.38
N VAL A 40 -32.56 8.21 -8.21
CA VAL A 40 -31.19 8.03 -7.70
C VAL A 40 -30.85 6.55 -7.56
N MET A 41 -31.81 5.74 -7.12
CA MET A 41 -31.58 4.32 -6.90
C MET A 41 -31.59 3.48 -8.15
N ALA A 42 -32.47 3.80 -9.11
CA ALA A 42 -32.42 3.22 -10.44
C ALA A 42 -31.06 3.50 -11.10
N ALA A 43 -30.51 4.71 -10.93
CA ALA A 43 -29.17 5.06 -11.41
C ALA A 43 -28.05 4.24 -10.71
N VAL A 44 -28.13 4.04 -9.39
CA VAL A 44 -27.17 3.20 -8.66
C VAL A 44 -27.27 1.74 -9.11
N ALA A 45 -28.48 1.21 -9.27
CA ALA A 45 -28.71 -0.16 -9.74
C ALA A 45 -28.19 -0.36 -11.17
N ALA A 46 -28.48 0.57 -12.09
CA ALA A 46 -27.96 0.56 -13.45
C ALA A 46 -26.42 0.53 -13.47
N ARG A 47 -25.76 1.34 -12.62
CA ARG A 47 -24.30 1.29 -12.45
C ARG A 47 -23.80 -0.08 -12.00
N GLN A 48 -24.46 -0.70 -11.02
CA GLN A 48 -24.08 -2.04 -10.56
C GLN A 48 -24.27 -3.11 -11.64
N CYS A 49 -25.32 -3.00 -12.45
CA CYS A 49 -25.51 -3.85 -13.63
C CYS A 49 -24.35 -3.67 -14.63
N CYS A 50 -23.93 -2.43 -14.90
CA CYS A 50 -22.77 -2.16 -15.76
C CYS A 50 -21.48 -2.79 -15.21
N TYR A 51 -21.21 -2.67 -13.90
CA TYR A 51 -20.05 -3.31 -13.28
C TYR A 51 -20.12 -4.84 -13.33
N LEU A 52 -21.30 -5.41 -13.08
CA LEU A 52 -21.49 -6.85 -13.19
C LEU A 52 -21.25 -7.34 -14.62
N LEU A 53 -21.72 -6.62 -15.64
CA LEU A 53 -21.44 -6.96 -17.04
C LEU A 53 -19.93 -6.94 -17.34
N CYS A 54 -19.22 -5.92 -16.87
CA CYS A 54 -17.76 -5.87 -17.00
C CYS A 54 -17.05 -7.03 -16.30
N GLU A 55 -17.46 -7.39 -15.08
CA GLU A 55 -16.87 -8.50 -14.33
C GLU A 55 -17.20 -9.86 -14.96
N LEU A 56 -18.42 -10.05 -15.46
CA LEU A 56 -18.81 -11.28 -16.18
C LEU A 56 -18.04 -11.46 -17.49
N HIS A 57 -17.64 -10.37 -18.16
CA HIS A 57 -16.77 -10.42 -19.33
C HIS A 57 -15.31 -10.79 -18.98
N ARG A 58 -14.85 -10.47 -17.78
CA ARG A 58 -13.48 -10.76 -17.32
C ARG A 58 -13.30 -12.19 -16.81
N LEU A 59 -14.38 -12.93 -16.54
CA LEU A 59 -14.29 -14.30 -16.06
C LEU A 59 -13.72 -15.21 -17.17
N PRO A 60 -12.56 -15.86 -16.96
CA PRO A 60 -11.95 -16.74 -17.97
C PRO A 60 -12.78 -18.01 -18.19
N VAL A 61 -13.50 -18.47 -17.15
CA VAL A 61 -14.44 -19.60 -17.22
C VAL A 61 -15.67 -19.24 -16.40
N LYS A 62 -16.86 -19.32 -17.04
CA LYS A 62 -18.15 -19.02 -16.41
C LYS A 62 -18.59 -20.20 -15.53
N SER A 63 -17.92 -20.39 -14.40
CA SER A 63 -18.37 -21.31 -13.35
C SER A 63 -19.47 -20.68 -12.49
N MET A 64 -20.40 -21.50 -11.98
CA MET A 64 -21.46 -21.03 -11.08
C MET A 64 -20.91 -20.30 -9.85
N SER A 65 -19.80 -20.80 -9.29
CA SER A 65 -19.11 -20.16 -8.16
C SER A 65 -18.48 -18.80 -8.55
N GLY A 66 -17.89 -18.70 -9.74
CA GLY A 66 -17.30 -17.44 -10.24
C GLY A 66 -18.35 -16.36 -10.50
N VAL A 67 -19.46 -16.72 -11.14
CA VAL A 67 -20.60 -15.82 -11.37
C VAL A 67 -21.20 -15.36 -10.04
N LEU A 68 -21.41 -16.28 -9.09
CA LEU A 68 -21.94 -15.94 -7.77
C LEU A 68 -21.02 -14.97 -7.01
N LYS A 69 -19.70 -15.17 -7.07
CA LYS A 69 -18.72 -14.25 -6.48
C LYS A 69 -18.74 -12.87 -7.13
N ALA A 70 -18.87 -12.79 -8.46
CA ALA A 70 -18.96 -11.52 -9.18
C ALA A 70 -20.25 -10.76 -8.81
N VAL A 71 -21.39 -11.46 -8.73
CA VAL A 71 -22.67 -10.89 -8.27
C VAL A 71 -22.56 -10.37 -6.84
N ILE A 72 -22.05 -11.19 -5.90
CA ILE A 72 -21.87 -10.80 -4.51
C ILE A 72 -20.92 -9.60 -4.41
N GLY A 73 -19.84 -9.57 -5.19
CA GLY A 73 -18.88 -8.47 -5.24
C GLY A 73 -19.52 -7.16 -5.69
N CYS A 74 -20.30 -7.18 -6.77
CA CYS A 74 -20.98 -5.99 -7.30
C CYS A 74 -22.12 -5.51 -6.38
N CYS A 75 -22.76 -6.42 -5.65
CA CYS A 75 -23.86 -6.10 -4.73
C CYS A 75 -23.39 -5.71 -3.30
N LYS A 76 -22.08 -5.67 -3.02
CA LYS A 76 -21.53 -5.19 -1.74
C LYS A 76 -21.63 -3.68 -1.63
N LEU A 77 -22.83 -3.19 -1.33
CA LEU A 77 -23.07 -1.81 -0.91
C LEU A 77 -22.98 -1.69 0.62
N PRO A 78 -22.61 -0.52 1.17
CA PRO A 78 -22.69 -0.25 2.61
C PRO A 78 -24.09 -0.56 3.16
N ARG A 79 -24.18 -1.05 4.41
CA ARG A 79 -25.47 -1.36 5.07
C ARG A 79 -26.41 -0.14 5.10
N THR A 80 -25.85 1.06 5.24
CA THR A 80 -26.59 2.32 5.20
C THR A 80 -27.24 2.58 3.84
N THR A 81 -26.58 2.20 2.74
CA THR A 81 -27.14 2.30 1.39
C THR A 81 -28.33 1.36 1.24
N TRP A 82 -28.21 0.09 1.65
CA TRP A 82 -29.32 -0.88 1.61
C TRP A 82 -30.53 -0.43 2.44
N LEU A 83 -30.29 0.15 3.62
CA LEU A 83 -31.34 0.72 4.46
C LEU A 83 -32.02 1.92 3.77
N GLY A 84 -31.23 2.78 3.13
CA GLY A 84 -31.72 3.84 2.25
C GLY A 84 -32.57 3.29 1.10
N LEU A 85 -32.12 2.18 0.48
CA LEU A 85 -32.87 1.57 -0.61
C LEU A 85 -34.25 1.05 -0.15
N LEU A 86 -34.26 0.33 0.96
CA LEU A 86 -35.47 -0.25 1.53
C LEU A 86 -36.47 0.84 1.97
N THR A 87 -35.98 1.89 2.64
CA THR A 87 -36.82 3.01 3.08
C THR A 87 -37.45 3.76 1.91
N CYS A 88 -36.69 4.02 0.83
CA CYS A 88 -37.22 4.67 -0.36
C CYS A 88 -38.24 3.80 -1.11
N LEU A 89 -38.02 2.48 -1.16
CA LEU A 89 -38.98 1.53 -1.72
C LEU A 89 -40.29 1.47 -0.93
N ILE A 90 -40.21 1.44 0.41
CA ILE A 90 -41.39 1.45 1.28
C ILE A 90 -42.16 2.76 1.14
N LEU A 91 -41.48 3.91 1.17
CA LEU A 91 -42.11 5.22 0.98
C LEU A 91 -42.79 5.32 -0.40
N SER A 92 -42.13 4.80 -1.45
CA SER A 92 -42.71 4.76 -2.79
C SER A 92 -43.94 3.85 -2.85
N PHE A 93 -43.90 2.67 -2.24
CA PHE A 93 -45.05 1.76 -2.17
C PHE A 93 -46.23 2.40 -1.44
N LEU A 94 -45.98 3.06 -0.30
CA LEU A 94 -47.00 3.78 0.45
C LEU A 94 -47.62 4.92 -0.38
N THR A 95 -46.82 5.69 -1.12
CA THR A 95 -47.34 6.74 -2.01
C THR A 95 -48.17 6.18 -3.17
N VAL A 96 -47.81 5.01 -3.72
CA VAL A 96 -48.59 4.34 -4.77
C VAL A 96 -49.90 3.79 -4.23
N CYS A 97 -49.91 3.28 -3.00
CA CYS A 97 -51.13 2.78 -2.36
C CYS A 97 -52.11 3.90 -1.99
N GLU A 98 -51.63 5.11 -1.70
CA GLU A 98 -52.47 6.27 -1.40
C GLU A 98 -53.07 6.91 -2.67
N ASP A 99 -52.27 7.17 -3.70
CA ASP A 99 -52.78 7.70 -4.98
C ASP A 99 -51.83 7.36 -6.16
N PRO A 100 -52.15 6.32 -6.97
CA PRO A 100 -51.33 5.92 -8.10
C PRO A 100 -51.20 6.99 -9.19
N SER A 101 -52.18 7.89 -9.29
CA SER A 101 -52.26 8.87 -10.38
C SER A 101 -51.27 10.03 -10.18
N GLU A 102 -50.98 10.39 -8.93
CA GLU A 102 -50.06 11.46 -8.55
C GLU A 102 -48.58 11.12 -8.79
N LEU A 103 -48.21 9.85 -8.65
CA LEU A 103 -46.85 9.41 -8.94
C LEU A 103 -46.53 9.49 -10.43
N TRP A 104 -47.46 9.01 -11.26
CA TRP A 104 -47.32 9.07 -12.72
C TRP A 104 -47.42 10.51 -13.25
N SER A 105 -48.30 11.33 -12.67
CA SER A 105 -48.43 12.75 -13.04
C SER A 105 -47.13 13.52 -12.72
N THR A 106 -46.52 13.26 -11.56
CA THR A 106 -45.28 13.91 -11.13
C THR A 106 -44.10 13.48 -11.99
N LEU A 107 -43.96 12.18 -12.27
CA LEU A 107 -42.93 11.66 -13.17
C LEU A 107 -43.06 12.25 -14.57
N ARG A 108 -44.30 12.38 -15.08
CA ARG A 108 -44.57 12.96 -16.40
C ARG A 108 -44.30 14.47 -16.43
N ARG A 109 -44.64 15.20 -15.37
CA ARG A 109 -44.47 16.66 -15.26
C ARG A 109 -43.00 17.07 -15.06
N GLN A 110 -42.21 16.27 -14.35
CA GLN A 110 -40.84 16.60 -13.94
C GLN A 110 -39.78 15.62 -14.47
N SER A 111 -40.09 14.88 -15.53
CA SER A 111 -39.21 13.86 -16.13
C SER A 111 -37.79 14.36 -16.41
N HIS A 112 -37.65 15.60 -16.90
CA HIS A 112 -36.36 16.24 -17.18
C HIS A 112 -35.53 16.48 -15.90
N VAL A 113 -36.16 16.86 -14.78
CA VAL A 113 -35.47 17.07 -13.49
C VAL A 113 -34.97 15.73 -12.96
N HIS A 114 -35.79 14.69 -13.01
CA HIS A 114 -35.41 13.37 -12.53
C HIS A 114 -34.33 12.72 -13.40
N LEU A 115 -34.37 12.95 -14.72
CA LEU A 115 -33.32 12.51 -15.64
C LEU A 115 -31.99 13.26 -15.38
N LEU A 116 -32.05 14.56 -15.10
CA LEU A 116 -30.87 15.34 -14.70
C LEU A 116 -30.31 14.85 -13.35
N VAL A 117 -31.16 14.61 -12.35
CA VAL A 117 -30.75 14.06 -11.06
C VAL A 117 -30.10 12.69 -11.23
N ALA A 118 -30.69 11.80 -12.04
CA ALA A 118 -30.10 10.49 -12.34
C ALA A 118 -28.74 10.64 -13.06
N PHE A 119 -28.63 11.53 -14.04
CA PHE A 119 -27.38 11.79 -14.77
C PHE A 119 -26.29 12.36 -13.88
N VAL A 120 -26.60 13.37 -13.06
CA VAL A 120 -25.66 13.95 -12.08
C VAL A 120 -25.27 12.92 -11.03
N THR A 121 -26.22 12.11 -10.55
CA THR A 121 -25.95 10.98 -9.63
C THR A 121 -24.96 10.01 -10.26
N ILE A 122 -25.17 9.62 -11.52
CA ILE A 122 -24.23 8.77 -12.26
C ILE A 122 -22.88 9.46 -12.32
N LEU A 123 -22.76 10.72 -12.75
CA LEU A 123 -21.47 11.43 -12.85
C LEU A 123 -20.74 11.56 -11.50
N CYS A 124 -21.45 11.93 -10.43
CA CYS A 124 -20.89 12.07 -9.08
C CYS A 124 -20.39 10.74 -8.53
N ILE A 125 -21.14 9.65 -8.79
CA ILE A 125 -20.80 8.30 -8.37
C ILE A 125 -19.78 7.63 -9.32
N TRP A 126 -19.70 8.08 -10.58
CA TRP A 126 -18.76 7.63 -11.60
C TRP A 126 -17.35 8.16 -11.36
N ARG A 127 -17.19 9.24 -10.58
CA ARG A 127 -15.87 9.74 -10.18
C ARG A 127 -15.16 8.66 -9.37
N ARG A 128 -14.26 7.95 -10.06
CA ARG A 128 -13.41 6.77 -9.74
C ARG A 128 -12.87 6.58 -8.32
N LYS A 129 -12.96 7.55 -7.41
CA LYS A 129 -12.17 7.56 -6.16
C LYS A 129 -12.79 6.83 -4.97
N GLN A 130 -14.08 6.44 -4.98
CA GLN A 130 -14.71 5.98 -3.73
C GLN A 130 -15.15 4.50 -3.69
N PHE A 131 -15.29 3.81 -4.83
CA PHE A 131 -15.63 2.38 -4.84
C PHE A 131 -15.07 1.70 -6.09
N GLY A 132 -14.05 0.83 -5.93
CA GLY A 132 -13.89 -0.30 -6.85
C GLY A 132 -12.52 -0.56 -7.48
N TRP A 133 -11.60 0.41 -7.55
CA TRP A 133 -10.19 0.10 -7.87
C TRP A 133 -9.34 -0.14 -6.62
N THR A 134 -9.87 0.27 -5.47
CA THR A 134 -9.35 -0.07 -4.14
C THR A 134 -9.80 -1.44 -3.64
N LEU A 135 -10.86 -2.07 -4.16
CA LEU A 135 -11.28 -3.39 -3.65
C LEU A 135 -10.34 -4.54 -4.10
N ALA A 136 -9.50 -4.32 -5.11
CA ALA A 136 -8.41 -5.23 -5.47
C ALA A 136 -7.07 -4.90 -4.78
N THR A 137 -6.94 -3.72 -4.14
CA THR A 137 -5.68 -3.25 -3.50
C THR A 137 -5.80 -2.91 -2.01
N THR A 138 -7.00 -2.99 -1.44
CA THR A 138 -7.33 -2.89 -0.02
C THR A 138 -8.48 -3.89 0.18
N THR A 139 -8.31 -5.07 0.78
CA THR A 139 -8.00 -5.23 2.20
C THR A 139 -7.27 -6.53 2.56
N ASN A 140 -6.93 -7.42 1.62
CA ASN A 140 -6.39 -8.76 1.97
C ASN A 140 -5.12 -9.20 1.20
N GLY A 141 -4.59 -8.39 0.27
CA GLY A 141 -3.38 -8.71 -0.49
C GLY A 141 -2.17 -7.89 -0.03
N PRO A 142 -0.93 -8.43 -0.13
CA PRO A 142 0.27 -7.68 0.19
C PRO A 142 0.37 -6.44 -0.71
N THR A 143 0.56 -5.29 -0.09
CA THR A 143 0.91 -4.05 -0.80
C THR A 143 2.27 -4.18 -1.50
N PRO A 144 2.62 -3.32 -2.48
CA PRO A 144 3.93 -3.39 -3.15
C PRO A 144 5.11 -3.54 -2.18
N GLY A 145 5.15 -2.74 -1.11
CA GLY A 145 6.19 -2.84 -0.08
C GLY A 145 6.25 -4.21 0.61
N GLU A 146 5.10 -4.77 0.99
CA GLU A 146 5.03 -6.11 1.59
C GLU A 146 5.42 -7.22 0.60
N GLY A 147 4.98 -7.11 -0.65
CA GLY A 147 5.33 -8.04 -1.71
C GLY A 147 6.84 -8.08 -1.97
N LEU A 148 7.49 -6.91 -1.97
CA LEU A 148 8.94 -6.77 -2.06
C LEU A 148 9.65 -7.41 -0.85
N ALA A 149 9.12 -7.21 0.36
CA ALA A 149 9.66 -7.83 1.58
C ALA A 149 9.59 -9.36 1.53
N TYR A 150 8.44 -9.92 1.13
CA TYR A 150 8.29 -11.36 0.92
C TYR A 150 9.25 -11.89 -0.14
N SER A 151 9.37 -11.19 -1.26
CA SER A 151 10.24 -11.56 -2.37
C SER A 151 11.69 -11.67 -1.90
N VAL A 152 12.26 -10.60 -1.35
CA VAL A 152 13.68 -10.58 -0.93
C VAL A 152 13.95 -11.56 0.22
N PHE A 153 13.01 -11.69 1.16
CA PHE A 153 13.17 -12.62 2.27
C PHE A 153 13.28 -14.08 1.81
N PHE A 154 12.32 -14.54 0.99
CA PHE A 154 12.29 -15.94 0.56
C PHE A 154 13.33 -16.25 -0.52
N THR A 155 13.69 -15.27 -1.35
CA THR A 155 14.62 -15.48 -2.46
C THR A 155 16.08 -15.30 -2.06
N TYR A 156 16.37 -14.39 -1.13
CA TYR A 156 17.72 -13.93 -0.83
C TYR A 156 18.11 -14.15 0.64
N TYR A 157 17.42 -13.54 1.60
CA TYR A 157 17.87 -13.56 3.01
C TYR A 157 17.76 -14.92 3.70
N ARG A 158 16.61 -15.60 3.55
CA ARG A 158 16.40 -16.92 4.16
C ARG A 158 17.45 -17.95 3.74
N PRO A 159 17.70 -18.20 2.44
CA PRO A 159 18.69 -19.20 2.04
C PRO A 159 20.12 -18.81 2.47
N GLN A 160 20.52 -17.55 2.33
CA GLN A 160 21.86 -17.11 2.72
C GLN A 160 22.11 -17.20 4.21
N SER A 161 21.10 -16.94 5.03
CA SER A 161 21.23 -17.03 6.49
C SER A 161 21.66 -18.42 6.98
N LEU A 162 21.46 -19.48 6.21
CA LEU A 162 21.81 -20.83 6.64
C LEU A 162 23.32 -21.03 6.79
N THR A 163 24.11 -20.52 5.84
CA THR A 163 25.57 -20.70 5.78
C THR A 163 26.37 -19.42 6.06
N LEU A 164 25.69 -18.31 6.35
CA LEU A 164 26.33 -16.99 6.48
C LEU A 164 27.48 -16.96 7.50
N ARG A 165 27.32 -17.62 8.65
CA ARG A 165 28.37 -17.64 9.69
C ARG A 165 29.61 -18.44 9.27
N GLU A 166 29.42 -19.55 8.57
CA GLU A 166 30.51 -20.38 8.07
C GLU A 166 31.33 -19.60 7.04
N ARG A 167 30.65 -18.95 6.09
CA ARG A 167 31.30 -18.09 5.08
C ARG A 167 32.03 -16.90 5.71
N MET A 168 31.46 -16.30 6.75
CA MET A 168 32.13 -15.24 7.52
C MET A 168 33.41 -15.74 8.21
N THR A 169 33.37 -16.92 8.83
CA THR A 169 34.57 -17.51 9.47
C THR A 169 35.63 -17.88 8.43
N GLN A 170 35.23 -18.43 7.29
CA GLN A 170 36.15 -18.73 6.20
C GLN A 170 36.84 -17.45 5.68
N TYR A 171 36.06 -16.39 5.47
CA TYR A 171 36.61 -15.10 5.05
C TYR A 171 37.66 -14.55 6.03
N GLU A 172 37.41 -14.63 7.33
CA GLU A 172 38.38 -14.20 8.34
C GLU A 172 39.69 -14.98 8.28
N GLN A 173 39.60 -16.30 8.09
CA GLN A 173 40.77 -17.17 7.97
C GLN A 173 41.57 -16.86 6.70
N ASP A 174 40.88 -16.68 5.57
CA ASP A 174 41.52 -16.47 4.27
C ASP A 174 42.19 -15.09 4.16
N ASN A 175 41.72 -14.10 4.92
CA ASN A 175 42.15 -12.71 4.81
C ASN A 175 42.89 -12.20 6.06
N ASP A 176 43.07 -13.02 7.10
CA ASP A 176 43.67 -12.66 8.39
C ASP A 176 43.05 -11.39 9.00
N VAL A 177 41.71 -11.33 9.01
CA VAL A 177 40.93 -10.23 9.59
C VAL A 177 39.88 -10.76 10.57
N ILE A 178 39.37 -9.87 11.42
CA ILE A 178 38.25 -10.17 12.32
C ILE A 178 37.06 -9.29 11.94
N LEU A 179 35.94 -9.91 11.61
CA LEU A 179 34.67 -9.23 11.39
C LEU A 179 34.14 -8.77 12.75
N ALA A 180 33.95 -7.46 12.90
CA ALA A 180 33.51 -6.83 14.14
C ALA A 180 32.15 -7.37 14.61
N VAL A 181 31.26 -7.72 13.67
CA VAL A 181 29.95 -8.31 13.96
C VAL A 181 29.73 -9.56 13.10
N LYS A 182 29.33 -10.66 13.75
CA LYS A 182 28.98 -11.94 13.10
C LYS A 182 27.55 -11.97 12.54
N LYS A 183 27.15 -10.86 11.90
CA LYS A 183 25.86 -10.65 11.25
C LYS A 183 26.07 -9.82 9.98
N MET A 184 25.21 -10.04 8.99
CA MET A 184 25.14 -9.18 7.81
C MET A 184 24.26 -7.97 8.14
N ILE A 185 24.81 -6.78 7.95
CA ILE A 185 24.13 -5.50 8.17
C ILE A 185 23.37 -5.13 6.89
N VAL A 186 22.06 -5.00 6.98
CA VAL A 186 21.19 -4.62 5.86
C VAL A 186 20.71 -3.19 6.09
N LEU A 187 21.20 -2.28 5.27
CA LEU A 187 20.92 -0.85 5.30
C LEU A 187 19.57 -0.54 4.63
N MET A 188 18.74 0.24 5.31
CA MET A 188 17.41 0.64 4.87
C MET A 188 17.23 2.17 4.97
N PRO A 189 17.79 2.93 4.00
CA PRO A 189 17.69 4.40 3.97
C PRO A 189 16.24 4.88 3.75
N ARG A 190 15.88 5.99 4.39
CA ARG A 190 14.52 6.58 4.33
C ARG A 190 14.17 7.20 2.99
N SER A 191 15.15 7.66 2.22
CA SER A 191 14.95 8.10 0.84
C SER A 191 14.59 6.97 -0.13
N CYS A 192 14.78 5.71 0.30
CA CYS A 192 14.80 4.50 -0.54
C CYS A 192 15.96 4.43 -1.54
N TYR A 193 16.86 5.40 -1.55
CA TYR A 193 18.03 5.39 -2.41
C TYR A 193 19.23 4.79 -1.68
N ILE A 194 19.98 3.93 -2.36
CA ILE A 194 21.28 3.48 -1.89
C ILE A 194 22.25 3.42 -3.07
N GLU A 195 23.51 3.78 -2.82
CA GLU A 195 24.53 3.76 -3.85
C GLU A 195 24.78 2.33 -4.39
N PRO A 196 25.13 2.19 -5.69
CA PRO A 196 25.44 0.88 -6.27
C PRO A 196 26.57 0.13 -5.55
N GLU A 197 27.55 0.88 -5.03
CA GLU A 197 28.65 0.40 -4.21
C GLU A 197 28.83 1.36 -3.04
N LEU A 198 28.92 0.84 -1.81
CA LEU A 198 29.03 1.70 -0.62
C LEU A 198 30.42 2.37 -0.61
N GLY A 199 30.43 3.70 -0.47
CA GLY A 199 31.65 4.50 -0.39
C GLY A 199 31.93 5.35 -1.62
N VAL A 200 31.28 5.07 -2.76
CA VAL A 200 31.49 5.81 -4.01
C VAL A 200 31.02 7.27 -3.91
N GLY A 201 30.05 7.58 -3.04
CA GLY A 201 29.51 8.93 -2.82
C GLY A 201 30.43 9.94 -2.11
N GLY A 202 31.71 9.63 -1.91
CA GLY A 202 32.64 10.51 -1.20
C GLY A 202 32.70 10.26 0.31
N ASP A 203 32.31 9.06 0.74
CA ASP A 203 32.53 8.60 2.11
C ASP A 203 33.93 7.97 2.22
N GLU A 204 34.92 8.78 2.60
CA GLU A 204 36.33 8.38 2.67
C GLU A 204 36.63 7.37 3.80
N ASP A 205 35.69 7.17 4.72
CA ASP A 205 35.84 6.30 5.90
C ASP A 205 35.37 4.86 5.65
N ILE A 206 35.01 4.52 4.42
CA ILE A 206 34.57 3.18 4.00
C ILE A 206 35.32 2.73 2.75
N GLU A 207 35.88 1.53 2.83
CA GLU A 207 36.59 0.88 1.74
C GLU A 207 36.01 -0.51 1.49
N VAL A 208 35.90 -0.90 0.22
CA VAL A 208 35.64 -2.31 -0.14
C VAL A 208 36.87 -3.13 0.22
N ALA A 209 36.74 -4.08 1.15
CA ALA A 209 37.84 -4.98 1.49
C ALA A 209 37.96 -6.08 0.43
N ASN A 210 36.94 -6.96 0.38
CA ASN A 210 36.76 -7.97 -0.67
C ASN A 210 35.36 -8.62 -0.51
N HIS A 211 35.01 -9.58 -1.36
CA HIS A 211 33.79 -10.37 -1.22
C HIS A 211 34.03 -11.69 -0.47
N MET A 212 33.01 -12.18 0.22
CA MET A 212 33.02 -13.55 0.77
C MET A 212 32.84 -14.59 -0.33
N GLU A 213 33.17 -15.85 -0.01
CA GLU A 213 32.93 -16.98 -0.92
C GLU A 213 31.48 -17.03 -1.43
N GLU A 214 31.35 -17.28 -2.74
CA GLU A 214 30.06 -17.36 -3.42
C GLU A 214 29.19 -18.48 -2.83
N LEU A 215 27.98 -18.14 -2.38
CA LEU A 215 26.97 -19.17 -2.14
C LEU A 215 26.31 -19.54 -3.48
N LYS A 216 26.34 -20.81 -3.85
CA LYS A 216 25.74 -21.32 -5.10
C LYS A 216 24.49 -22.14 -4.81
N ILE A 217 23.34 -21.71 -5.32
CA ILE A 217 22.06 -22.41 -5.15
C ILE A 217 21.34 -22.50 -6.49
N SER A 218 21.06 -23.71 -6.96
CA SER A 218 20.20 -23.90 -8.14
C SER A 218 18.77 -23.49 -7.84
N ARG A 219 18.20 -22.56 -8.62
CA ARG A 219 16.85 -22.03 -8.37
C ARG A 219 16.21 -21.50 -9.65
N ALA A 220 14.89 -21.74 -9.79
CA ALA A 220 14.07 -21.21 -10.89
C ALA A 220 14.67 -21.49 -12.29
N GLY A 221 15.18 -22.71 -12.51
CA GLY A 221 15.81 -23.12 -13.77
C GLY A 221 17.25 -22.62 -13.98
N THR A 222 17.78 -21.76 -13.10
CA THR A 222 19.19 -21.35 -13.11
C THR A 222 20.01 -22.31 -12.25
N ARG A 223 20.92 -23.06 -12.86
CA ARG A 223 21.89 -23.91 -12.16
C ARG A 223 22.94 -23.04 -11.45
N GLU A 224 23.25 -23.36 -10.20
CA GLU A 224 24.31 -22.71 -9.42
C GLU A 224 24.22 -21.17 -9.41
N ARG A 225 23.01 -20.62 -9.17
CA ARG A 225 22.85 -19.17 -9.03
C ARG A 225 23.73 -18.68 -7.87
N LYS A 226 24.59 -17.71 -8.17
CA LYS A 226 25.58 -17.14 -7.25
C LYS A 226 24.96 -16.06 -6.38
N TYR A 227 25.26 -16.08 -5.09
CA TYR A 227 24.94 -15.06 -4.11
C TYR A 227 26.26 -14.61 -3.46
N VAL A 228 26.56 -13.33 -3.58
CA VAL A 228 27.81 -12.71 -3.14
C VAL A 228 27.47 -11.65 -2.10
N ASN A 229 28.25 -11.59 -1.04
CA ASN A 229 28.17 -10.54 -0.04
C ASN A 229 29.55 -9.89 0.11
N THR A 230 29.58 -8.57 0.20
CA THR A 230 30.80 -7.78 0.28
C THR A 230 31.18 -7.48 1.73
N VAL A 231 32.46 -7.55 2.03
CA VAL A 231 33.05 -7.10 3.28
C VAL A 231 33.61 -5.71 3.07
N TYR A 232 33.26 -4.82 3.99
CA TYR A 232 33.73 -3.45 4.02
C TYR A 232 34.66 -3.24 5.21
N LYS A 233 35.69 -2.45 5.00
CA LYS A 233 36.58 -1.91 6.02
C LYS A 233 36.12 -0.50 6.36
N ILE A 234 35.83 -0.26 7.63
CA ILE A 234 35.34 1.01 8.15
C ILE A 234 36.44 1.63 9.01
N ILE A 235 36.93 2.80 8.62
CA ILE A 235 37.92 3.55 9.39
C ILE A 235 37.30 3.96 10.73
N ASN A 236 38.07 3.88 11.81
CA ASN A 236 37.59 4.14 13.19
C ASN A 236 38.50 5.14 13.90
N GLY A 237 38.73 6.29 13.25
CA GLY A 237 39.73 7.28 13.69
C GLY A 237 41.11 6.63 13.78
N ASP A 238 41.82 6.88 14.89
CA ASP A 238 43.16 6.34 15.13
C ASP A 238 43.16 4.88 15.63
N SER A 239 41.99 4.28 15.83
CA SER A 239 41.86 2.88 16.26
C SER A 239 41.89 1.91 15.09
N SER A 240 42.08 0.63 15.37
CA SER A 240 41.96 -0.42 14.35
C SER A 240 40.63 -0.33 13.60
N PRO A 241 40.62 -0.50 12.28
CA PRO A 241 39.41 -0.43 11.49
C PRO A 241 38.48 -1.60 11.83
N TYR A 242 37.18 -1.38 11.62
CA TYR A 242 36.21 -2.46 11.71
C TYR A 242 36.03 -3.12 10.34
N TYR A 243 35.93 -4.44 10.33
CA TYR A 243 35.48 -5.17 9.14
C TYR A 243 34.04 -5.66 9.36
N CYS A 244 33.16 -5.48 8.39
CA CYS A 244 31.79 -5.95 8.48
C CYS A 244 31.22 -6.36 7.12
N VAL A 245 30.28 -7.30 7.14
CA VAL A 245 29.47 -7.62 5.95
C VAL A 245 28.28 -6.68 5.94
N ALA A 246 28.15 -5.87 4.89
CA ALA A 246 27.07 -4.90 4.76
C ALA A 246 26.51 -4.86 3.34
N GLU A 247 25.24 -4.50 3.22
CA GLU A 247 24.59 -4.28 1.92
C GLU A 247 23.34 -3.41 2.09
N GLY A 248 22.89 -2.80 0.99
CA GLY A 248 21.57 -2.17 0.93
C GLY A 248 20.45 -3.16 0.75
N ALA A 249 19.29 -2.86 1.32
CA ALA A 249 18.05 -3.53 0.94
C ALA A 249 17.66 -3.14 -0.49
N SER A 250 18.13 -3.89 -1.49
CA SER A 250 17.92 -3.61 -2.92
C SER A 250 16.46 -3.32 -3.31
N PRO A 251 15.41 -3.93 -2.70
CA PRO A 251 14.03 -3.58 -3.04
C PRO A 251 13.63 -2.13 -2.74
N LEU A 252 14.37 -1.42 -1.89
CA LEU A 252 14.16 0.02 -1.69
C LEU A 252 14.49 0.80 -2.97
N LEU A 253 15.55 0.42 -3.70
CA LEU A 253 15.84 1.02 -5.00
C LEU A 253 14.67 0.86 -5.96
N THR A 254 14.00 -0.30 -5.97
CA THR A 254 12.78 -0.47 -6.77
C THR A 254 11.69 0.54 -6.40
N LEU A 255 11.51 0.84 -5.11
CA LEU A 255 10.57 1.89 -4.68
C LEU A 255 11.04 3.30 -5.09
N ASN A 256 12.35 3.55 -5.11
CA ASN A 256 12.91 4.79 -5.64
C ASN A 256 12.68 4.92 -7.15
N ASP A 257 12.98 3.90 -7.94
CA ASP A 257 12.79 3.88 -9.38
C ASP A 257 11.31 4.06 -9.74
N MET A 258 10.39 3.43 -9.01
CA MET A 258 8.95 3.64 -9.17
C MET A 258 8.54 5.09 -8.92
N ARG A 259 9.16 5.77 -7.95
CA ARG A 259 8.93 7.21 -7.73
C ARG A 259 9.47 8.04 -8.89
N GLU A 260 10.70 7.76 -9.34
CA GLU A 260 11.34 8.49 -10.44
C GLU A 260 10.59 8.34 -11.76
N CYS A 261 10.00 7.16 -12.00
CA CYS A 261 9.13 6.90 -13.15
C CYS A 261 7.72 7.50 -13.02
N GLY A 262 7.38 8.13 -11.88
CA GLY A 262 6.07 8.72 -11.64
C GLY A 262 4.96 7.72 -11.26
N GLU A 263 5.29 6.45 -11.03
CA GLU A 263 4.35 5.43 -10.56
C GLU A 263 3.95 5.64 -9.09
N LEU A 264 4.83 6.26 -8.30
CA LEU A 264 4.58 6.63 -6.91
C LEU A 264 4.83 8.12 -6.66
N THR A 265 3.94 8.75 -5.91
CA THR A 265 4.24 10.04 -5.25
C THR A 265 5.21 9.83 -4.07
N LEU A 266 5.85 10.90 -3.59
CA LEU A 266 6.73 10.85 -2.41
C LEU A 266 6.02 10.28 -1.17
N GLU A 267 4.76 10.66 -0.92
CA GLU A 267 3.98 10.14 0.21
C GLU A 267 3.69 8.65 0.05
N GLN A 268 3.37 8.20 -1.17
CA GLN A 268 3.15 6.78 -1.44
C GLN A 268 4.43 5.97 -1.30
N GLN A 269 5.57 6.47 -1.78
CA GLN A 269 6.87 5.83 -1.61
C GLN A 269 7.19 5.64 -0.13
N ARG A 270 7.04 6.69 0.71
CA ARG A 270 7.26 6.62 2.16
C ARG A 270 6.37 5.58 2.83
N GLU A 271 5.10 5.52 2.44
CA GLU A 271 4.18 4.51 2.99
C GLU A 271 4.53 3.09 2.55
N GLN A 272 4.96 2.88 1.30
CA GLN A 272 5.41 1.57 0.83
C GLN A 272 6.73 1.14 1.49
N MET A 273 7.65 2.08 1.70
CA MET A 273 8.92 1.87 2.41
C MET A 273 8.67 1.41 3.85
N ARG A 274 7.80 2.11 4.58
CA ARG A 274 7.40 1.73 5.94
C ARG A 274 6.85 0.30 5.97
N LYS A 275 5.93 -0.03 5.06
CA LYS A 275 5.37 -1.39 4.94
C LYS A 275 6.41 -2.44 4.62
N PHE A 276 7.36 -2.13 3.73
CA PHE A 276 8.49 -3.00 3.42
C PHE A 276 9.35 -3.27 4.65
N CYS A 277 9.79 -2.22 5.35
CA CYS A 277 10.66 -2.34 6.52
C CYS A 277 9.96 -3.10 7.66
N ASP A 278 8.69 -2.78 7.95
CA ASP A 278 7.90 -3.46 8.97
C ASP A 278 7.74 -4.95 8.64
N LYS A 279 7.35 -5.26 7.39
CA LYS A 279 7.16 -6.65 6.97
C LYS A 279 8.46 -7.44 6.93
N LEU A 280 9.56 -6.85 6.48
CA LEU A 280 10.87 -7.51 6.47
C LEU A 280 11.35 -7.78 7.90
N ARG A 281 11.14 -6.85 8.82
CA ARG A 281 11.46 -6.99 10.24
C ARG A 281 10.65 -8.13 10.87
N ASP A 282 9.36 -8.25 10.57
CA ASP A 282 8.51 -9.38 10.99
C ASP A 282 9.11 -10.72 10.50
N LEU A 283 9.42 -10.80 9.21
CA LEU A 283 9.92 -12.03 8.58
C LEU A 283 11.28 -12.46 9.13
N VAL A 284 12.20 -11.51 9.28
CA VAL A 284 13.54 -11.77 9.86
C VAL A 284 13.42 -12.19 11.32
N ASN A 285 12.61 -11.51 12.13
CA ASN A 285 12.43 -11.86 13.54
C ASN A 285 11.69 -13.19 13.74
N GLY A 286 10.75 -13.51 12.86
CA GLY A 286 10.01 -14.78 12.86
C GLY A 286 10.87 -15.99 12.47
N ASN A 287 12.03 -15.78 11.84
CA ASN A 287 12.95 -16.86 11.45
C ASN A 287 14.21 -16.87 12.32
N ALA A 288 14.41 -17.94 13.09
CA ALA A 288 15.53 -18.04 14.03
C ALA A 288 16.92 -17.92 13.35
N ALA A 289 17.07 -18.43 12.13
CA ALA A 289 18.33 -18.36 11.41
C ALA A 289 18.65 -16.93 10.96
N CYS A 290 17.66 -16.24 10.39
CA CYS A 290 17.78 -14.84 9.99
C CYS A 290 17.98 -13.92 11.21
N ARG A 291 17.14 -14.04 12.24
CA ARG A 291 17.20 -13.21 13.47
C ARG A 291 18.58 -13.20 14.13
N SER A 292 19.30 -14.32 14.08
CA SER A 292 20.63 -14.47 14.71
C SER A 292 21.80 -14.04 13.82
N ARG A 293 21.56 -13.73 12.54
CA ARG A 293 22.61 -13.53 11.52
C ARG A 293 22.41 -12.31 10.63
N ILE A 294 21.27 -11.64 10.71
CA ILE A 294 20.95 -10.44 9.95
C ILE A 294 20.63 -9.32 10.93
N LEU A 295 21.17 -8.14 10.67
CA LEU A 295 20.90 -6.92 11.42
C LEU A 295 20.28 -5.90 10.46
N LEU A 296 19.01 -5.56 10.67
CA LEU A 296 18.30 -4.57 9.85
C LEU A 296 18.53 -3.17 10.44
N VAL A 297 19.02 -2.24 9.63
CA VAL A 297 19.36 -0.86 10.05
C VAL A 297 18.57 0.13 9.22
N GLU A 298 17.48 0.65 9.79
CA GLU A 298 16.77 1.79 9.24
C GLU A 298 17.43 3.09 9.73
N TYR A 299 17.69 4.03 8.82
CA TYR A 299 18.34 5.30 9.14
C TYR A 299 17.84 6.42 8.25
N ASP A 300 17.98 7.66 8.75
CA ASP A 300 17.80 8.85 7.91
C ASP A 300 19.11 9.12 7.18
N ASP A 301 19.07 9.01 5.87
CA ASP A 301 20.23 9.18 5.00
C ASP A 301 20.48 10.65 4.64
N MET A 302 19.65 11.56 5.15
CA MET A 302 19.81 13.00 5.02
C MET A 302 19.89 13.66 6.40
N SER A 303 20.90 14.50 6.60
CA SER A 303 21.02 15.37 7.78
C SER A 303 19.97 16.47 7.78
N GLU A 304 19.79 17.14 8.91
CA GLU A 304 18.88 18.31 9.03
C GLU A 304 19.23 19.43 8.03
N ASP A 305 20.53 19.55 7.69
CA ASP A 305 21.04 20.51 6.69
C ASP A 305 20.84 20.05 5.23
N GLY A 306 20.25 18.87 5.01
CA GLY A 306 20.05 18.30 3.68
C GLY A 306 21.30 17.70 3.03
N ARG A 307 22.37 17.46 3.80
CA ARG A 307 23.56 16.73 3.33
C ARG A 307 23.40 15.23 3.56
N ALA A 308 23.89 14.41 2.63
CA ALA A 308 23.90 12.96 2.78
C ALA A 308 24.71 12.55 4.02
N VAL A 309 24.19 11.61 4.79
CA VAL A 309 24.90 11.06 5.97
C VAL A 309 25.87 9.97 5.50
N PRO A 310 27.16 10.02 5.89
CA PRO A 310 28.13 8.99 5.56
C PRO A 310 27.69 7.61 6.06
N VAL A 311 27.67 6.61 5.17
CA VAL A 311 27.29 5.23 5.49
C VAL A 311 28.28 4.62 6.49
N SER A 312 29.56 4.99 6.42
CA SER A 312 30.61 4.61 7.36
C SER A 312 30.23 4.97 8.81
N SER A 313 29.66 6.15 9.06
CA SER A 313 29.20 6.54 10.39
C SER A 313 28.04 5.67 10.87
N ILE A 314 27.07 5.36 10.00
CA ILE A 314 25.94 4.49 10.33
C ILE A 314 26.41 3.08 10.68
N LEU A 315 27.34 2.53 9.90
CA LEU A 315 27.93 1.22 10.16
C LEU A 315 28.76 1.23 11.45
N ARG A 316 29.59 2.25 11.67
CA ARG A 316 30.40 2.40 12.88
C ARG A 316 29.55 2.43 14.15
N ASP A 317 28.48 3.23 14.15
CA ASP A 317 27.56 3.34 15.28
C ASP A 317 26.79 2.04 15.51
N THR A 318 26.35 1.39 14.42
CA THR A 318 25.70 0.08 14.47
C THR A 318 26.61 -0.98 15.09
N ILE A 319 27.89 -1.01 14.69
CA ILE A 319 28.89 -1.95 15.21
C ILE A 319 29.15 -1.69 16.70
N LYS A 320 29.37 -0.43 17.08
CA LYS A 320 29.60 -0.05 18.49
C LYS A 320 28.43 -0.43 19.39
N LYS A 321 27.21 -0.21 18.92
CA LYS A 321 25.97 -0.60 19.63
C LYS A 321 25.86 -2.11 19.81
N GLU A 322 26.14 -2.89 18.76
CA GLU A 322 26.09 -4.36 18.85
C GLU A 322 27.18 -4.92 19.76
N LEU A 323 28.37 -4.30 19.77
CA LEU A 323 29.48 -4.64 20.67
C LEU A 323 29.30 -4.12 22.10
N ARG A 324 28.25 -3.32 22.39
CA ARG A 324 28.01 -2.65 23.68
C ARG A 324 29.16 -1.74 24.12
N LEU A 325 29.78 -1.07 23.15
CA LEU A 325 30.84 -0.08 23.38
C LEU A 325 30.30 1.34 23.61
N THR A 326 28.97 1.49 23.58
CA THR A 326 28.19 2.73 23.77
C THR A 326 26.92 2.41 24.53
#